data_AF-A0A414VZX7-F1
#
_entry.id   AF-A0A414VZX7-F1
#
_cell.length_a   1.000
_cell.length_b   1.000
_cell.length_c   1.000
_cell.angle_alpha   90.00
_cell.angle_beta   90.00
_cell.angle_gamma   90.00
#
_symmetry.space_group_name_H-M   'P 1'
#
loop_
_entity.id
_entity.type
_entity.pdbx_description
1 polymer ?
#
loop_
_entity_poly.entity_id
_entity_poly.type
_entity_poly.pdbx_seq_one_letter_code
_entity_poly.pdbx_strand_id
1 'polypeptide(L)'
;MSANTAVIEELHQAIVEQRNMEELEGLLWAGVLAYQNQTFYTLSGLEFSYTVKHKKNGDYSGELLISRKETSKTLTRSSVMLAFHKVLAEMKFKEINGAAYLLPPEYRGPKSIGQIFGISYIFSMFQEFGLIRTNEKKK
;
A
#
# COMPACT_ATOMS: atom_id res chain seq x y z
N MET A 1 -1.31 -0.06 20.48
CA MET A 1 -1.18 0.03 19.01
C MET A 1 -1.15 -1.39 18.47
N SER A 2 -1.90 -1.71 17.41
CA SER A 2 -1.81 -3.06 16.82
C SER A 2 -0.46 -3.20 16.12
N ALA A 3 0.08 -4.42 16.01
CA ALA A 3 1.36 -4.67 15.33
C ALA A 3 1.37 -4.13 13.88
N ASN A 4 0.19 -4.11 13.25
CA ASN A 4 -0.03 -3.58 11.91
C ASN A 4 0.23 -2.08 11.83
N THR A 5 -0.18 -1.31 12.84
CA THR A 5 0.02 0.14 12.87
C THR A 5 1.50 0.50 13.04
N ALA A 6 2.25 -0.24 13.86
CA ALA A 6 3.65 0.06 14.15
C ALA A 6 4.55 -0.01 12.90
N VAL A 7 4.37 -1.02 12.04
CA VAL A 7 5.17 -1.15 10.81
C VAL A 7 4.86 -0.06 9.78
N ILE A 8 3.61 0.43 9.74
CA ILE A 8 3.24 1.55 8.86
C ILE A 8 3.78 2.88 9.38
N GLU A 9 3.79 3.08 10.70
CA GLU A 9 4.45 4.23 11.32
C GLU A 9 5.96 4.25 11.02
N GLU A 10 6.63 3.10 11.12
CA GLU A 10 8.04 2.95 10.75
C GLU A 10 8.27 3.24 9.27
N LEU A 11 7.40 2.74 8.38
CA LEU A 11 7.45 3.06 6.96
C LEU A 11 7.36 4.57 6.71
N HIS A 12 6.41 5.26 7.34
CA HIS A 12 6.29 6.71 7.21
C HIS A 12 7.52 7.44 7.70
N GLN A 13 8.07 7.04 8.84
CA GLN A 13 9.29 7.63 9.39
C GLN A 13 10.48 7.42 8.44
N ALA A 14 10.63 6.21 7.90
CA ALA A 14 11.69 5.89 6.95
C ALA A 14 11.58 6.70 5.65
N ILE A 15 10.36 6.97 5.17
CA ILE A 15 10.13 7.85 4.01
C ILE A 15 10.54 9.30 4.34
N VAL A 16 10.18 9.82 5.52
CA VAL A 16 10.58 11.17 5.97
C VAL A 16 12.09 11.30 6.11
N GLU A 17 12.74 10.27 6.63
CA GLU A 17 14.20 10.18 6.76
C GLU A 17 14.92 9.91 5.44
N GLN A 18 14.18 9.71 4.35
CA GLN A 18 14.71 9.41 3.01
C GLN A 18 15.67 8.22 3.02
N ARG A 19 15.29 7.16 3.76
CA ARG A 19 16.04 5.91 3.77
C ARG A 19 16.11 5.28 2.39
N ASN A 20 17.05 4.37 2.20
CA ASN A 20 17.30 3.74 0.90
C ASN A 20 16.08 2.92 0.42
N MET A 21 15.94 2.75 -0.90
CA MET A 21 14.76 2.13 -1.51
C MET A 21 14.54 0.67 -1.06
N GLU A 22 15.61 -0.09 -0.84
CA GLU A 22 15.50 -1.49 -0.40
C GLU A 22 14.82 -1.59 0.97
N GLU A 23 15.19 -0.70 1.90
CA GLU A 23 14.59 -0.61 3.21
C GLU A 23 13.11 -0.19 3.14
N LEU A 24 12.79 0.80 2.29
CA LEU A 24 11.41 1.24 2.09
C LEU A 24 10.52 0.12 1.50
N GLU A 25 11.01 -0.61 0.49
CA GLU A 25 10.31 -1.77 -0.07
C GLU A 25 10.13 -2.88 0.97
N GLY A 26 11.12 -3.09 1.85
CA GLY A 26 11.09 -4.05 2.94
C GLY A 26 9.99 -3.72 3.95
N LEU A 27 9.95 -2.47 4.43
CA LEU A 27 8.94 -1.97 5.36
C LEU A 27 7.53 -2.00 4.76
N LEU A 28 7.37 -1.60 3.49
CA LEU A 28 6.09 -1.73 2.80
C LEU A 28 5.64 -3.19 2.74
N TRP A 29 6.53 -4.09 2.36
CA TRP A 29 6.18 -5.50 2.27
C TRP A 29 5.82 -6.10 3.64
N ALA A 30 6.53 -5.72 4.70
CA ALA A 30 6.18 -6.09 6.07
C ALA A 30 4.78 -5.58 6.45
N GLY A 31 4.43 -4.33 6.08
CA GLY A 31 3.07 -3.80 6.21
C GLY A 31 2.03 -4.64 5.46
N VAL A 32 2.30 -5.00 4.21
CA VAL A 32 1.43 -5.89 3.43
C VAL A 32 1.22 -7.24 4.13
N LEU A 33 2.26 -7.81 4.72
CA LEU A 33 2.15 -9.07 5.47
C LEU A 33 1.32 -8.92 6.75
N ALA A 34 1.48 -7.82 7.47
CA ALA A 34 0.77 -7.55 8.73
C ALA A 34 -0.74 -7.35 8.53
N TYR A 35 -1.12 -6.73 7.41
CA TYR A 35 -2.52 -6.46 7.08
C TYR A 35 -3.27 -7.60 6.36
N GLN A 36 -2.67 -8.78 6.23
CA GLN A 36 -3.38 -9.95 5.71
C GLN A 36 -4.64 -10.26 6.52
N ASN A 37 -5.66 -10.79 5.84
CA ASN A 37 -6.98 -11.12 6.39
C ASN A 37 -7.78 -9.92 6.94
N GLN A 38 -7.27 -8.69 6.85
CA GLN A 38 -8.07 -7.50 7.13
C GLN A 38 -9.06 -7.25 5.98
N THR A 39 -10.19 -6.66 6.33
CA THR A 39 -11.22 -6.28 5.37
C THR A 39 -10.89 -4.92 4.77
N PHE A 40 -10.84 -4.87 3.44
CA PHE A 40 -10.65 -3.67 2.65
C PHE A 40 -11.85 -3.45 1.72
N TYR A 41 -12.01 -2.21 1.26
CA TYR A 41 -13.01 -1.85 0.28
C TYR A 41 -12.34 -1.13 -0.89
N THR A 42 -12.61 -1.58 -2.11
CA THR A 42 -12.21 -0.81 -3.29
C THR A 42 -12.95 0.52 -3.32
N LEU A 43 -12.43 1.48 -4.11
CA LEU A 43 -13.13 2.74 -4.34
C LEU A 43 -14.56 2.58 -4.90
N SER A 44 -14.87 1.43 -5.53
CA SER A 44 -16.21 1.09 -6.01
C SER A 44 -17.09 0.39 -4.96
N GLY A 45 -16.61 0.22 -3.73
CA GLY A 45 -17.30 -0.46 -2.63
C GLY A 45 -17.21 -1.99 -2.66
N LEU A 46 -16.31 -2.59 -3.46
CA LEU A 46 -16.11 -4.03 -3.43
C LEU A 46 -15.29 -4.40 -2.19
N GLU A 47 -15.92 -5.17 -1.29
CA GLU A 47 -15.23 -5.79 -0.16
C GLU A 47 -14.24 -6.85 -0.64
N PHE A 48 -13.04 -6.86 -0.06
CA PHE A 48 -12.04 -7.90 -0.27
C PHE A 48 -11.13 -8.05 0.96
N SER A 49 -10.49 -9.21 1.08
CA SER A 49 -9.32 -9.40 1.92
C SER A 49 -8.23 -10.10 1.11
N TYR A 50 -7.05 -10.32 1.69
CA TYR A 50 -6.02 -11.08 1.00
C TYR A 50 -5.16 -11.92 1.93
N THR A 51 -4.54 -12.93 1.33
CA THR A 51 -3.45 -13.72 1.93
C THR A 51 -2.27 -13.76 0.97
N VAL A 52 -1.06 -13.88 1.50
CA VAL A 52 0.19 -13.97 0.75
C VAL A 52 0.62 -15.42 0.76
N LYS A 53 0.79 -16.00 -0.42
CA LYS A 53 1.10 -17.42 -0.56
C LYS A 53 2.51 -17.71 -0.07
N HIS A 54 2.68 -18.90 0.50
CA HIS A 54 3.98 -19.48 0.78
C HIS A 54 4.40 -20.39 -0.37
N LYS A 55 5.69 -20.42 -0.63
CA LYS A 55 6.37 -21.45 -1.42
C LYS A 55 6.46 -22.73 -0.58
N LYS A 56 6.81 -23.85 -1.22
CA LYS A 56 6.97 -25.16 -0.55
C LYS A 56 8.02 -25.16 0.57
N ASN A 57 8.97 -24.23 0.55
CA ASN A 57 10.02 -24.08 1.56
C ASN A 57 9.63 -23.18 2.75
N GLY A 58 8.41 -22.65 2.79
CA GLY A 58 7.93 -21.76 3.85
C GLY A 58 8.12 -20.27 3.58
N ASP A 59 8.93 -19.89 2.57
CA ASP A 59 9.12 -18.49 2.20
C ASP A 59 7.89 -17.92 1.51
N TYR A 60 7.64 -16.61 1.63
CA TYR A 60 6.61 -15.95 0.85
C TYR A 60 6.93 -15.98 -0.65
N SER A 61 5.94 -16.33 -1.48
CA SER A 61 6.07 -16.32 -2.94
C SER A 61 6.03 -14.92 -3.54
N GLY A 62 5.52 -13.95 -2.78
CA GLY A 62 5.20 -12.61 -3.29
C GLY A 62 3.86 -12.54 -4.01
N GLU A 63 3.04 -13.60 -4.00
CA GLU A 63 1.71 -13.61 -4.59
C GLU A 63 0.64 -13.34 -3.54
N LEU A 64 -0.19 -12.32 -3.76
CA LEU A 64 -1.35 -11.99 -2.92
C LEU A 64 -2.60 -12.61 -3.56
N LEU A 65 -3.24 -13.54 -2.86
CA LEU A 65 -4.57 -14.04 -3.20
C LEU A 65 -5.62 -13.10 -2.64
N ILE A 66 -6.25 -12.33 -3.52
CA ILE A 66 -7.38 -11.47 -3.19
C ILE A 66 -8.64 -12.33 -3.11
N SER A 67 -9.24 -12.37 -1.93
CA SER A 67 -10.55 -12.97 -1.71
C SER A 67 -11.64 -12.01 -2.18
N ARG A 68 -12.54 -12.49 -3.04
CA ARG A 68 -13.78 -11.80 -3.41
C ARG A 68 -14.85 -12.85 -3.66
N LYS A 69 -16.13 -12.46 -3.52
CA LYS A 69 -17.31 -13.36 -3.41
C LYS A 69 -17.39 -14.55 -4.38
N GLU A 70 -16.81 -14.48 -5.58
CA GLU A 70 -16.99 -15.53 -6.60
C GLU A 70 -15.69 -16.08 -7.23
N THR A 71 -14.58 -15.33 -7.23
CA THR A 71 -13.32 -15.74 -7.89
C THR A 71 -12.11 -15.08 -7.24
N SER A 72 -11.12 -15.87 -6.81
CA SER A 72 -9.86 -15.29 -6.32
C SER A 72 -9.07 -14.63 -7.45
N LYS A 73 -8.47 -13.47 -7.19
CA LYS A 73 -7.49 -12.86 -8.10
C LYS A 73 -6.11 -12.88 -7.45
N THR A 74 -5.07 -13.06 -8.25
CA THR A 74 -3.69 -13.04 -7.75
C THR A 74 -3.02 -11.72 -8.12
N LEU A 75 -2.49 -10.99 -7.13
CA LEU A 75 -1.58 -9.86 -7.35
C LEU A 75 -0.15 -10.28 -7.04
N THR A 76 0.82 -9.56 -7.57
CA THR A 76 2.25 -9.84 -7.34
C THR A 76 2.90 -8.72 -6.54
N ARG A 77 3.92 -9.07 -5.74
CA ARG A 77 4.80 -8.12 -5.05
C ARG A 77 5.32 -7.05 -6.02
N SER A 78 5.70 -7.45 -7.22
CA SER A 78 6.14 -6.52 -8.27
C SER A 78 5.10 -5.47 -8.63
N SER A 79 3.81 -5.82 -8.66
CA SER A 79 2.73 -4.85 -8.91
C SER A 79 2.59 -3.85 -7.76
N VAL A 80 2.75 -4.33 -6.51
CA VAL A 80 2.75 -3.49 -5.31
C VAL A 80 3.94 -2.53 -5.32
N MET A 81 5.16 -3.02 -5.58
CA MET A 81 6.37 -2.19 -5.63
C MET A 81 6.32 -1.18 -6.77
N LEU A 82 5.83 -1.58 -7.95
CA LEU A 82 5.66 -0.64 -9.06
C LEU A 82 4.70 0.50 -8.70
N ALA A 83 3.59 0.21 -8.02
CA ALA A 83 2.69 1.26 -7.56
C ALA A 83 3.35 2.13 -6.49
N PHE A 84 4.10 1.53 -5.56
CA PHE A 84 4.79 2.25 -4.49
C PHE A 84 5.81 3.24 -5.03
N HIS A 85 6.66 2.84 -5.98
CA HIS A 85 7.64 3.75 -6.58
C HIS A 85 6.99 4.95 -7.25
N LYS A 86 5.84 4.76 -7.88
CA LYS A 86 5.08 5.87 -8.48
C LYS A 86 4.54 6.83 -7.42
N VAL A 87 3.99 6.29 -6.34
CA VAL A 87 3.51 7.10 -5.20
C VAL A 87 4.65 7.86 -4.54
N LEU A 88 5.80 7.21 -4.30
CA LEU A 88 6.98 7.84 -3.72
C LEU A 88 7.52 8.99 -4.58
N ALA A 89 7.51 8.84 -5.90
CA ALA A 89 7.96 9.90 -6.82
C ALA A 89 7.09 11.16 -6.76
N GLU A 90 5.83 11.04 -6.33
CA GLU A 90 4.90 12.16 -6.17
C GLU A 90 4.77 12.63 -4.70
N MET A 91 5.45 11.94 -3.77
CA MET A 91 5.41 12.25 -2.35
C MET A 91 6.02 13.63 -2.10
N LYS A 92 5.33 14.45 -1.31
CA LYS A 92 5.82 15.77 -0.91
C LYS A 92 6.13 15.79 0.57
N PHE A 93 7.01 16.69 0.95
CA PHE A 93 7.37 16.94 2.33
C PHE A 93 7.09 18.39 2.67
N LYS A 94 6.66 18.64 3.89
CA LYS A 94 6.49 19.99 4.43
C LYS A 94 7.23 20.07 5.75
N GLU A 95 8.12 21.04 5.86
CA GLU A 95 8.76 21.35 7.14
C GLU A 95 7.91 22.35 7.92
N ILE A 96 7.66 22.07 9.20
CA ILE A 96 7.02 22.99 10.13
C ILE A 96 7.81 22.95 11.43
N ASN A 97 8.35 24.09 11.87
CA ASN A 97 9.12 24.22 13.11
C ASN A 97 10.28 23.20 13.25
N GLY A 98 10.99 22.91 12.15
CA GLY A 98 12.12 21.96 12.14
C GLY A 98 11.71 20.48 12.10
N ALA A 99 10.41 20.18 12.03
CA ALA A 99 9.91 18.82 11.83
C ALA A 99 9.42 18.65 10.39
N ALA A 100 9.89 17.60 9.72
CA ALA A 100 9.42 17.23 8.38
C ALA A 100 8.17 16.36 8.47
N TYR A 101 7.13 16.76 7.74
CA TYR A 101 5.85 16.07 7.65
C TYR A 101 5.65 15.52 6.25
N LEU A 102 5.27 14.24 6.19
CA LEU A 102 4.86 13.57 4.97
C LEU A 102 3.54 14.15 4.45
N LEU A 103 3.50 14.52 3.18
CA LEU A 103 2.27 14.90 2.47
C LEU A 103 2.01 13.87 1.35
N PRO A 104 1.14 12.87 1.62
CA PRO A 104 0.78 11.88 0.62
C PRO A 104 0.17 12.52 -0.63
N PRO A 105 0.55 12.03 -1.84
CA PRO A 105 -0.07 12.48 -3.08
C PRO A 105 -1.55 12.14 -3.10
N GLU A 106 -2.28 12.96 -3.85
CA GLU A 106 -3.72 12.86 -3.95
C GLU A 106 -4.12 12.38 -5.34
N TYR A 107 -4.91 11.31 -5.39
CA TYR A 107 -5.32 10.67 -6.62
C TYR A 107 -6.84 10.71 -6.78
N ARG A 108 -7.31 10.84 -8.02
CA ARG A 108 -8.75 10.75 -8.35
C ARG A 108 -9.26 9.31 -8.33
N GLY A 109 -8.35 8.33 -8.45
CA GLY A 109 -8.68 6.92 -8.34
C GLY A 109 -7.52 6.02 -8.79
N PRO A 110 -7.70 4.69 -8.78
CA PRO A 110 -6.60 3.74 -8.99
C PRO A 110 -5.78 3.96 -10.26
N LYS A 111 -6.46 4.24 -11.39
CA LYS A 111 -5.79 4.42 -12.69
C LYS A 111 -4.93 5.69 -12.78
N SER A 112 -5.08 6.68 -11.88
CA SER A 112 -4.20 7.86 -11.90
C SER A 112 -2.82 7.57 -11.32
N ILE A 113 -2.64 6.53 -10.51
CA ILE A 113 -1.31 6.03 -10.14
C ILE A 113 -0.65 5.39 -11.36
N GLY A 114 -1.40 4.57 -12.10
CA GLY A 114 -0.93 4.01 -13.37
C GLY A 114 -1.76 2.84 -13.84
N GLN A 115 -1.47 2.39 -15.06
CA GLN A 115 -2.03 1.15 -15.61
C GLN A 115 -1.28 -0.06 -15.05
N ILE A 116 -1.59 -0.41 -13.81
CA ILE A 116 -0.98 -1.55 -13.09
C ILE A 116 -2.06 -2.62 -12.86
N PHE A 117 -1.69 -3.89 -13.02
CA PHE A 117 -2.62 -4.99 -12.78
C PHE A 117 -3.07 -5.01 -11.32
N GLY A 118 -4.38 -5.02 -11.11
CA GLY A 118 -4.97 -5.03 -9.77
C GLY A 118 -4.77 -3.76 -8.95
N ILE A 119 -4.45 -2.64 -9.61
CA ILE A 119 -4.26 -1.34 -8.97
C ILE A 119 -5.45 -0.92 -8.09
N SER A 120 -6.67 -1.36 -8.36
CA SER A 120 -7.83 -1.08 -7.51
C SER A 120 -7.68 -1.58 -6.08
N TYR A 121 -7.05 -2.75 -5.90
CA TYR A 121 -6.83 -3.32 -4.57
C TYR A 121 -5.64 -2.64 -3.88
N ILE A 122 -4.54 -2.46 -4.62
CA ILE A 122 -3.33 -1.77 -4.14
C ILE A 122 -3.66 -0.35 -3.71
N PHE A 123 -4.49 0.36 -4.47
CA PHE A 123 -4.97 1.71 -4.12
C PHE A 123 -5.64 1.73 -2.75
N SER A 124 -6.52 0.77 -2.48
CA SER A 124 -7.25 0.69 -1.22
C SER A 124 -6.33 0.36 -0.05
N MET A 125 -5.35 -0.53 -0.27
CA MET A 125 -4.30 -0.83 0.70
C MET A 125 -3.45 0.41 1.00
N PHE A 126 -3.04 1.15 -0.04
CA PHE A 126 -2.22 2.36 0.13
C PHE A 126 -2.98 3.50 0.81
N GLN A 127 -4.30 3.61 0.60
CA GLN A 127 -5.14 4.52 1.37
C GLN A 127 -5.13 4.14 2.85
N GLU A 128 -5.33 2.86 3.16
CA GLU A 128 -5.30 2.35 4.55
C GLU A 128 -3.92 2.57 5.19
N PHE A 129 -2.85 2.41 4.42
CA PHE A 129 -1.48 2.64 4.88
C PHE A 129 -1.14 4.12 5.01
N GLY A 130 -2.02 5.05 4.62
CA GLY A 130 -1.75 6.49 4.66
C GLY A 130 -0.74 6.97 3.60
N LEU A 131 -0.41 6.13 2.62
CA LEU A 131 0.55 6.46 1.56
C LEU A 131 -0.06 7.32 0.45
N ILE A 132 -1.40 7.33 0.33
CA ILE A 132 -2.12 8.16 -0.64
C ILE A 132 -3.38 8.74 -0.03
N ARG A 133 -3.86 9.83 -0.63
CA ARG A 133 -5.19 10.40 -0.35
C ARG A 133 -6.07 10.30 -1.58
N THR A 134 -7.37 10.24 -1.36
CA THR A 134 -8.36 10.31 -2.43
C THR A 134 -8.97 11.69 -2.43
N ASN A 135 -9.09 12.31 -3.60
CA ASN A 135 -9.88 13.52 -3.73
C ASN A 135 -11.35 13.12 -3.63
N GLU A 136 -11.89 13.13 -2.42
CA GLU A 136 -13.32 13.11 -2.24
C GLU A 136 -13.85 14.39 -2.86
N LYS A 137 -14.31 14.31 -4.11
CA LYS A 137 -15.34 15.24 -4.55
C LYS A 137 -16.46 15.08 -3.55
N LYS A 138 -16.60 16.04 -2.62
CA LYS A 138 -17.85 16.25 -1.89
C LYS A 138 -18.95 16.18 -2.94
N LYS A 139 -19.70 15.08 -2.91
CA LYS A 139 -20.91 14.94 -3.70
C LYS A 139 -21.92 15.99 -3.24
#